data_AF-A0A6M0V5D4-F1
#
_entry.id   AF-A0A6M0V5D4-F1
#
_cell.length_a   1.000
_cell.length_b   1.000
_cell.length_c   1.000
_cell.angle_alpha   90.00
_cell.angle_beta   90.00
_cell.angle_gamma   90.00
#
_symmetry.space_group_name_H-M   'P 1'
#
loop_
_entity.id
_entity.type
_entity.pdbx_description
1 polymer ?
#
loop_
_entity_poly.entity_id
_entity_poly.type
_entity_poly.pdbx_seq_one_letter_code
_entity_poly.pdbx_strand_id
1 'polypeptide(L)'
;MGNVDINVFVTNLGKYNEGELVGKWLSLPFTDDELKKCFNEIGIDGQQYEEYFITDFESSLDHVWSISEYDNLNTINETVLDLEMLRDYQIDIVKAALECGFENNIKDAIKNVDNYNLDCNINSYEDYGLYILEECYSIPDAIKNYIDYKSFGEDYLNIAEFTSYGLITYN
;
A
#
# COMPACT_ATOMS: atom_id res chain seq x y z
N MET A 1 -13.36 -7.51 8.80
CA MET A 1 -12.32 -6.94 9.67
C MET A 1 -11.28 -6.44 8.71
N GLY A 2 -11.04 -5.13 8.69
CA GLY A 2 -10.31 -4.42 7.64
C GLY A 2 -8.96 -5.07 7.38
N ASN A 3 -8.58 -5.13 6.11
CA ASN A 3 -7.37 -5.82 5.66
C ASN A 3 -6.11 -4.93 5.78
N VAL A 4 -6.24 -3.82 6.52
CA VAL A 4 -5.25 -2.77 6.68
C VAL A 4 -5.37 -2.21 8.10
N ASP A 5 -4.31 -2.31 8.90
CA ASP A 5 -4.25 -1.81 10.26
C ASP A 5 -3.27 -0.62 10.33
N ILE A 6 -3.77 0.57 10.68
CA ILE A 6 -2.95 1.79 10.74
C ILE A 6 -3.27 2.59 11.99
N ASN A 7 -2.22 2.98 12.72
CA ASN A 7 -2.29 3.87 13.87
C ASN A 7 -1.30 5.02 13.69
N VAL A 8 -1.68 6.22 14.10
CA VAL A 8 -0.80 7.39 14.10
C VAL A 8 -0.70 7.99 15.49
N PHE A 9 0.49 8.43 15.88
CA PHE A 9 0.71 9.12 17.15
C PHE A 9 0.62 10.63 16.95
N VAL A 10 -0.51 11.19 17.38
CA VAL A 10 -0.83 12.61 17.23
C VAL A 10 -0.26 13.37 18.41
N THR A 11 0.60 14.36 18.14
CA THR A 11 1.30 15.16 19.15
C THR A 11 0.85 16.62 19.09
N ASN A 12 0.67 17.26 20.24
CA ASN A 12 0.35 18.68 20.35
C ASN A 12 1.61 19.53 20.11
N LEU A 13 1.62 20.31 19.04
CA LEU A 13 2.80 21.08 18.63
C LEU A 13 3.13 22.22 19.60
N GLY A 14 2.12 22.93 20.11
CA GLY A 14 2.34 24.04 21.04
C GLY A 14 2.96 23.59 22.35
N LYS A 15 2.43 22.50 22.93
CA LYS A 15 3.02 21.89 24.14
C LYS A 15 4.42 21.34 23.91
N TYR A 16 4.64 20.71 22.74
CA TYR A 16 5.98 20.25 22.35
C TYR A 16 6.99 21.42 22.34
N ASN A 17 6.60 22.57 21.78
CA ASN A 17 7.44 23.78 21.76
C ASN A 17 7.70 24.36 23.16
N GLU A 18 6.84 24.08 24.14
CA GLU A 18 7.02 24.42 25.56
C GLU A 18 7.86 23.38 26.32
N GLY A 19 8.31 22.31 25.65
CA GLY A 19 9.10 21.23 26.25
C GLY A 19 8.26 20.11 26.86
N GLU A 20 6.95 20.07 26.60
CA GLU A 20 6.03 19.02 27.04
C GLU A 20 5.71 18.02 25.92
N LEU A 21 6.03 16.74 26.13
CA LEU A 21 5.70 15.68 25.18
C LEU A 21 4.28 15.16 25.44
N VAL A 22 3.28 15.81 24.83
CA VAL A 22 1.87 15.42 24.95
C VAL A 22 1.35 14.93 23.60
N GLY A 23 1.04 13.64 23.53
CA GLY A 23 0.47 13.02 22.34
C GLY A 23 -0.28 11.72 22.65
N LYS A 24 -0.96 11.17 21.64
CA LYS A 24 -1.80 9.99 21.77
C LYS A 24 -1.91 9.21 20.46
N TRP A 25 -1.93 7.88 20.58
CA TRP A 25 -2.28 6.98 19.48
C TRP A 25 -3.74 7.11 19.06
N LEU A 26 -3.95 7.25 17.75
CA LEU A 26 -5.24 7.28 17.08
C LEU A 26 -5.27 6.21 15.99
N SER A 27 -6.22 5.28 16.09
CA SER A 27 -6.44 4.23 15.09
C SER A 27 -7.22 4.78 13.89
N LEU A 28 -6.89 4.31 12.70
CA LEU A 28 -7.59 4.62 11.45
C LEU A 28 -8.39 3.40 10.95
N PRO A 29 -9.55 3.61 10.30
CA PRO A 29 -10.20 4.91 10.20
C PRO A 29 -10.83 5.33 11.54
N PHE A 30 -10.94 6.64 11.76
CA PHE A 30 -11.59 7.24 12.93
C PHE A 30 -12.85 8.00 12.53
N THR A 31 -13.73 8.19 13.51
CA THR A 31 -14.88 9.09 13.44
C THR A 31 -14.53 10.50 13.95
N ASP A 32 -15.35 11.49 13.60
CA ASP A 32 -15.21 12.87 14.12
C ASP A 32 -15.18 12.94 15.66
N ASP A 33 -15.95 12.08 16.33
CA ASP A 33 -16.00 12.04 17.80
C ASP A 33 -14.74 11.44 18.41
N GLU A 34 -14.13 10.44 17.76
CA GLU A 34 -12.84 9.87 18.16
C GLU A 34 -11.70 10.86 17.95
N LEU A 35 -11.70 11.60 16.83
CA LEU A 35 -10.73 12.67 16.57
C LEU A 35 -10.85 13.79 17.61
N LYS A 36 -12.07 14.29 17.86
CA LYS A 36 -12.33 15.30 18.91
C LYS A 36 -11.88 14.81 20.28
N LYS A 37 -12.14 13.55 20.60
CA LYS A 37 -11.70 12.94 21.87
C LYS A 37 -10.17 12.89 21.94
N CYS A 38 -9.50 12.49 20.87
CA CYS A 38 -8.04 12.49 20.78
C CYS A 38 -7.48 13.90 21.05
N PHE A 39 -7.98 14.92 20.35
CA PHE A 39 -7.56 16.32 20.50
C PHE A 39 -7.79 16.85 21.91
N ASN A 40 -8.97 16.60 22.49
CA ASN A 40 -9.27 17.00 23.87
C ASN A 40 -8.28 16.38 24.88
N GLU A 41 -7.91 15.11 24.70
CA GLU A 41 -6.98 14.42 25.61
C GLU A 41 -5.54 14.93 25.50
N ILE A 42 -5.10 15.34 24.31
CA ILE A 42 -3.77 15.95 24.12
C ILE A 42 -3.78 17.48 24.34
N GLY A 43 -4.94 18.05 24.66
CA GLY A 43 -5.11 19.46 24.99
C GLY A 43 -5.07 20.39 23.79
N ILE A 44 -5.51 19.92 22.61
CA ILE A 44 -5.82 20.78 21.46
C ILE A 44 -7.26 21.27 21.63
N ASP A 45 -7.40 22.57 21.85
CA ASP A 45 -8.66 23.22 22.22
C ASP A 45 -9.19 24.19 21.15
N GLY A 46 -8.40 24.45 20.10
CA GLY A 46 -8.76 25.41 19.05
C GLY A 46 -8.72 26.86 19.52
N GLN A 47 -8.03 27.16 20.63
CA GLN A 47 -7.87 28.51 21.17
C GLN A 47 -6.40 28.82 21.53
N GLN A 48 -5.85 28.08 22.50
CA GLN A 48 -4.45 28.22 22.89
C GLN A 48 -3.58 27.25 22.11
N TYR A 49 -4.09 26.04 21.88
CA TYR A 49 -3.40 24.98 21.16
C TYR A 49 -4.27 24.50 20.00
N GLU A 50 -3.84 24.83 18.78
CA GLU A 50 -4.58 24.53 17.55
C GLU A 50 -3.87 23.51 16.67
N GLU A 51 -2.54 23.43 16.78
CA GLU A 51 -1.69 22.67 15.85
C GLU A 51 -1.28 21.31 16.43
N TYR A 52 -1.29 20.30 15.56
CA TYR A 52 -0.77 18.96 15.82
C TYR A 52 0.23 18.56 14.75
N PHE A 53 0.98 17.49 15.03
CA PHE A 53 1.80 16.79 14.06
C PHE A 53 1.87 15.31 14.40
N ILE A 54 2.22 14.48 13.42
CA ILE A 54 2.37 13.03 13.59
C ILE A 54 3.84 12.75 13.92
N THR A 55 4.13 12.23 15.11
CA THR A 55 5.51 11.92 15.50
C THR A 55 5.90 10.47 15.24
N ASP A 56 4.91 9.59 15.17
CA ASP A 56 5.12 8.16 14.95
C ASP A 56 3.89 7.54 14.28
N PHE A 57 4.07 6.39 13.63
CA PHE A 57 2.96 5.61 13.06
C PHE A 57 3.28 4.12 13.03
N GLU A 58 2.23 3.30 13.10
CA GLU A 58 2.29 1.86 12.89
C GLU A 58 1.35 1.52 11.75
N SER A 59 1.81 0.78 10.75
CA SER A 59 1.03 0.47 9.55
C SER A 59 1.34 -0.91 9.01
N SER A 60 0.32 -1.66 8.61
CA SER A 60 0.47 -2.89 7.82
C SER A 60 0.90 -2.64 6.36
N LEU A 61 1.10 -1.37 5.97
CA LEU A 61 1.52 -0.91 4.65
C LEU A 61 2.84 -0.11 4.70
N ASP A 62 3.56 -0.14 5.81
CA ASP A 62 4.77 0.67 6.05
C ASP A 62 5.88 0.48 5.00
N HIS A 63 5.93 -0.67 4.32
CA HIS A 63 6.88 -0.96 3.25
C HIS A 63 6.54 -0.33 1.89
N VAL A 64 5.30 0.11 1.67
CA VAL A 64 4.83 0.70 0.38
C VAL A 64 4.17 2.07 0.55
N TRP A 65 3.79 2.45 1.76
CA TRP A 65 3.14 3.72 2.05
C TRP A 65 3.69 4.33 3.35
N SER A 66 4.24 5.54 3.22
CA SER A 66 4.74 6.33 4.33
C SER A 66 3.77 7.43 4.70
N ILE A 67 3.62 7.68 6.01
CA ILE A 67 2.93 8.84 6.56
C ILE A 67 3.98 9.85 7.03
N SER A 68 3.81 11.10 6.62
CA SER A 68 4.68 12.22 6.96
C SER A 68 4.21 12.92 8.24
N GLU A 69 5.13 13.63 8.88
CA GLU A 69 4.91 14.42 10.10
C GLU A 69 3.76 15.43 9.96
N TYR A 70 3.63 16.01 8.77
CA TYR A 70 2.67 17.09 8.48
C TYR A 70 1.48 16.63 7.64
N ASP A 71 1.31 15.31 7.46
CA ASP A 71 0.17 14.81 6.73
C ASP A 71 -1.14 15.10 7.46
N ASN A 72 -2.17 15.43 6.69
CA ASN A 72 -3.47 15.77 7.22
C ASN A 72 -4.22 14.50 7.66
N LEU A 73 -4.60 14.43 8.94
CA LEU A 73 -5.28 13.25 9.50
C LEU A 73 -6.54 12.85 8.74
N ASN A 74 -7.36 13.81 8.28
CA ASN A 74 -8.58 13.50 7.53
C ASN A 74 -8.25 12.94 6.13
N THR A 75 -7.19 13.45 5.48
CA THR A 75 -6.74 12.93 4.19
C THR A 75 -6.22 11.49 4.29
N ILE A 76 -5.47 11.18 5.35
CA ILE A 76 -5.03 9.81 5.65
C ILE A 76 -6.27 8.96 5.94
N ASN A 77 -7.19 9.44 6.79
CA ASN A 77 -8.42 8.73 7.17
C ASN A 77 -9.28 8.35 5.96
N GLU A 78 -9.50 9.28 5.02
CA GLU A 78 -10.19 9.03 3.76
C GLU A 78 -9.49 7.95 2.94
N THR A 79 -8.16 7.98 2.88
CA THR A 79 -7.37 6.96 2.15
C THR A 79 -7.55 5.58 2.78
N VAL A 80 -7.56 5.49 4.12
CA VAL A 80 -7.81 4.22 4.82
C VAL A 80 -9.23 3.73 4.58
N LEU A 81 -10.23 4.62 4.58
CA LEU A 81 -11.61 4.27 4.23
C LEU A 81 -11.71 3.73 2.81
N ASP A 82 -11.02 4.33 1.84
CA ASP A 82 -10.99 3.84 0.46
C ASP A 82 -10.34 2.44 0.37
N LEU A 83 -9.26 2.20 1.14
CA LEU A 83 -8.64 0.88 1.25
C LEU A 83 -9.60 -0.16 1.87
N GLU A 84 -10.36 0.20 2.89
CA GLU A 84 -11.34 -0.72 3.51
C GLU A 84 -12.47 -1.13 2.57
N MET A 85 -12.71 -0.39 1.48
CA MET A 85 -13.67 -0.76 0.45
C MET A 85 -13.12 -1.78 -0.57
N LEU A 86 -11.81 -1.97 -0.63
CA LEU A 86 -11.18 -2.92 -1.53
C LEU A 86 -11.29 -4.35 -0.99
N ARG A 87 -11.31 -5.32 -1.91
CA ARG A 87 -11.16 -6.74 -1.56
C ARG A 87 -9.72 -7.07 -1.22
N ASP A 88 -9.52 -8.15 -0.48
CA ASP A 88 -8.17 -8.54 -0.02
C ASP A 88 -7.16 -8.67 -1.17
N TYR A 89 -7.55 -9.31 -2.28
CA TYR A 89 -6.67 -9.44 -3.44
C TYR A 89 -6.38 -8.09 -4.14
N GLN A 90 -7.30 -7.11 -4.06
CA GLN A 90 -7.08 -5.77 -4.60
C GLN A 90 -6.08 -4.99 -3.75
N ILE A 91 -6.03 -5.23 -2.43
CA ILE A 91 -4.98 -4.69 -1.56
C ILE A 91 -3.60 -5.21 -1.97
N ASP A 92 -3.49 -6.49 -2.31
CA ASP A 92 -2.22 -7.06 -2.79
C ASP A 92 -1.79 -6.45 -4.14
N ILE A 93 -2.74 -6.18 -5.04
CA ILE A 93 -2.48 -5.43 -6.28
C ILE A 93 -1.96 -4.02 -5.99
N VAL A 94 -2.59 -3.29 -5.06
CA VAL A 94 -2.16 -1.94 -4.66
C VAL A 94 -0.73 -1.97 -4.11
N LYS A 95 -0.42 -2.92 -3.23
CA LYS A 95 0.93 -3.08 -2.66
C LYS A 95 1.96 -3.39 -3.75
N ALA A 96 1.66 -4.33 -4.64
CA ALA A 96 2.53 -4.70 -5.76
C ALA A 96 2.80 -3.50 -6.70
N ALA A 97 1.75 -2.76 -7.08
CA ALA A 97 1.86 -1.60 -7.97
C ALA A 97 2.73 -0.47 -7.39
N LEU A 98 2.66 -0.25 -6.06
CA LEU A 98 3.51 0.71 -5.36
C LEU A 98 4.96 0.20 -5.24
N GLU A 99 5.15 -1.09 -4.92
CA GLU A 99 6.47 -1.71 -4.77
C GLU A 99 7.30 -1.64 -6.07
N CYS A 100 6.68 -1.95 -7.22
CA CYS A 100 7.35 -1.87 -8.52
C CYS A 100 7.42 -0.46 -9.11
N GLY A 101 6.75 0.53 -8.51
CA GLY A 101 6.71 1.90 -9.01
C GLY A 101 5.82 2.11 -10.26
N PHE A 102 4.93 1.17 -10.58
CA PHE A 102 3.86 1.41 -11.56
C PHE A 102 2.95 2.55 -11.10
N GLU A 103 2.73 2.64 -9.79
CA GLU A 103 2.05 3.74 -9.14
C GLU A 103 2.99 4.37 -8.12
N ASN A 104 3.02 5.71 -8.06
CA ASN A 104 3.93 6.45 -7.15
C ASN A 104 3.22 6.94 -5.88
N ASN A 105 1.91 6.72 -5.79
CA ASN A 105 1.06 7.26 -4.73
C ASN A 105 -0.11 6.32 -4.47
N ILE A 106 -0.43 6.11 -3.21
CA ILE A 106 -1.47 5.16 -2.78
C ILE A 106 -2.85 5.50 -3.33
N LYS A 107 -3.20 6.79 -3.44
CA LYS A 107 -4.51 7.20 -3.98
C LYS A 107 -4.67 6.83 -5.46
N ASP A 108 -3.59 6.96 -6.23
CA ASP A 108 -3.60 6.59 -7.65
C ASP A 108 -3.63 5.07 -7.79
N ALA A 109 -2.87 4.34 -6.97
CA ALA A 109 -2.91 2.88 -6.91
C ALA A 109 -4.30 2.32 -6.57
N ILE A 110 -4.99 2.89 -5.58
CA ILE A 110 -6.38 2.51 -5.25
C ILE A 110 -7.30 2.76 -6.44
N LYS A 111 -7.22 3.95 -7.04
CA LYS A 111 -8.09 4.35 -8.15
C LYS A 111 -7.89 3.49 -9.40
N ASN A 112 -6.64 3.10 -9.66
CA ASN A 112 -6.25 2.34 -10.84
C ASN A 112 -6.16 0.84 -10.58
N VAL A 113 -6.59 0.35 -9.41
CA VAL A 113 -6.40 -1.06 -9.01
C VAL A 113 -6.92 -2.07 -10.04
N ASP A 114 -8.03 -1.75 -10.72
CA ASP A 114 -8.64 -2.62 -11.74
C ASP A 114 -7.90 -2.58 -13.10
N ASN A 115 -6.90 -1.71 -13.28
CA ASN A 115 -6.04 -1.68 -14.45
C ASN A 115 -4.91 -2.72 -14.38
N TYR A 116 -4.79 -3.44 -13.27
CA TYR A 116 -3.72 -4.41 -13.04
C TYR A 116 -4.29 -5.79 -12.79
N ASN A 117 -3.51 -6.81 -13.15
CA ASN A 117 -3.67 -8.18 -12.63
C ASN A 117 -2.43 -8.55 -11.84
N LEU A 118 -2.62 -9.40 -10.83
CA LEU A 118 -1.55 -9.96 -10.03
C LEU A 118 -1.67 -11.48 -10.01
N ASP A 119 -0.63 -12.19 -10.45
CA ASP A 119 -0.53 -13.64 -10.31
C ASP A 119 0.55 -13.99 -9.27
N CYS A 120 0.09 -14.42 -8.09
CA CYS A 120 0.96 -14.80 -6.98
C CYS A 120 1.72 -16.12 -7.19
N ASN A 121 1.38 -16.89 -8.24
CA ASN A 121 2.06 -18.14 -8.55
C ASN A 121 3.28 -17.93 -9.45
N ILE A 122 3.41 -16.76 -10.08
CA ILE A 122 4.50 -16.45 -11.01
C ILE A 122 5.52 -15.57 -10.28
N ASN A 123 6.65 -16.15 -9.90
CA ASN A 123 7.64 -15.48 -9.05
C ASN A 123 9.04 -15.43 -9.68
N SER A 124 9.19 -15.93 -10.90
CA SER A 124 10.45 -15.95 -11.63
C SER A 124 10.24 -15.85 -13.13
N TYR A 125 11.30 -15.46 -13.86
CA TYR A 125 11.31 -15.49 -15.32
C TYR A 125 11.03 -16.89 -15.88
N GLU A 126 11.45 -17.95 -15.18
CA GLU A 126 11.18 -19.33 -15.58
C GLU A 126 9.68 -19.65 -15.50
N ASP A 127 9.03 -19.29 -14.40
CA ASP A 127 7.58 -19.45 -14.23
C ASP A 127 6.80 -18.64 -15.28
N TYR A 128 7.22 -17.39 -15.50
CA TYR A 128 6.56 -16.53 -16.49
C TYR A 128 6.74 -17.03 -17.91
N GLY A 129 7.94 -17.48 -18.26
CA GLY A 129 8.22 -18.07 -19.56
C GLY A 129 7.43 -19.35 -19.80
N LEU A 130 7.29 -20.20 -18.78
CA LEU A 130 6.43 -21.39 -18.84
C LEU A 130 4.97 -20.98 -19.05
N TYR A 131 4.45 -20.05 -18.25
CA TYR A 131 3.09 -19.54 -18.34
C TYR A 131 2.75 -19.04 -19.75
N ILE A 132 3.55 -18.12 -20.30
CA ILE A 132 3.31 -17.57 -21.65
C ILE A 132 3.37 -18.67 -22.71
N LEU A 133 4.34 -19.58 -22.61
CA LEU A 133 4.50 -20.64 -23.59
C LEU A 133 3.35 -21.66 -23.56
N GLU A 134 2.81 -21.99 -22.40
CA GLU A 134 1.68 -22.91 -22.28
C GLU A 134 0.34 -22.26 -22.68
N GLU A 135 0.13 -20.98 -22.36
CA GLU A 135 -1.11 -20.27 -22.67
C GLU A 135 -1.19 -19.85 -24.15
N CYS A 136 -0.07 -19.42 -24.74
CA CYS A 136 -0.06 -18.85 -26.09
C CYS A 136 0.37 -19.83 -27.19
N TYR A 137 1.01 -20.96 -26.84
CA TYR A 137 1.59 -21.89 -27.82
C TYR A 137 1.27 -23.35 -27.52
N SER A 138 1.13 -24.15 -28.57
CA SER A 138 1.01 -25.61 -28.45
C SER A 138 2.39 -26.27 -28.56
N ILE A 139 3.07 -26.45 -27.43
CA ILE A 139 4.42 -27.03 -27.39
C ILE A 139 4.35 -28.56 -27.30
N PRO A 140 4.96 -29.30 -28.25
CA PRO A 140 5.06 -30.76 -28.17
C PRO A 140 5.83 -31.23 -26.93
N ASP A 141 5.30 -32.22 -26.21
CA ASP A 141 5.94 -32.76 -25.00
C ASP A 141 7.38 -33.22 -25.22
N ALA A 142 7.69 -33.69 -26.44
CA ALA A 142 9.02 -34.14 -26.82
C ALA A 142 10.11 -33.04 -26.74
N ILE A 143 9.73 -31.75 -26.81
CA ILE A 143 10.68 -30.63 -26.80
C ILE A 143 10.59 -29.75 -25.54
N LYS A 144 9.55 -29.91 -24.69
CA LYS A 144 9.34 -29.06 -23.50
C LYS A 144 10.59 -28.96 -22.61
N ASN A 145 11.21 -30.10 -22.29
CA ASN A 145 12.39 -30.15 -21.43
C ASN A 145 13.69 -29.60 -22.08
N TYR A 146 13.63 -29.15 -23.35
CA TYR A 146 14.76 -28.56 -24.06
C TYR A 146 14.61 -27.04 -24.24
N ILE A 147 13.51 -26.46 -23.78
CA ILE A 147 13.26 -25.02 -23.86
C ILE A 147 13.89 -24.34 -22.67
N ASP A 148 14.61 -23.24 -22.92
CA ASP A 148 15.07 -22.33 -21.88
C ASP A 148 13.96 -21.33 -21.54
N TYR A 149 13.06 -21.76 -20.65
CA TYR A 149 11.91 -20.96 -20.20
C TYR A 149 12.32 -19.65 -19.55
N LYS A 150 13.43 -19.66 -18.80
CA LYS A 150 13.94 -18.48 -18.12
C LYS A 150 14.31 -17.38 -19.13
N SER A 151 15.17 -17.71 -20.11
CA SER A 151 15.58 -16.74 -21.12
C SER A 151 14.39 -16.22 -21.93
N PHE A 152 13.43 -17.09 -22.24
CA PHE A 152 12.20 -16.68 -22.93
C PHE A 152 11.35 -15.71 -22.10
N GLY A 153 11.13 -16.01 -20.81
CA GLY A 153 10.35 -15.15 -19.92
C GLY A 153 11.00 -13.79 -19.69
N GLU A 154 12.33 -13.74 -19.59
CA GLU A 154 13.09 -12.49 -19.50
C GLU A 154 12.91 -11.62 -20.75
N ASP A 155 13.04 -12.18 -21.95
CA ASP A 155 12.84 -11.46 -23.21
C ASP A 155 11.39 -10.95 -23.41
N TYR A 156 10.41 -11.65 -22.82
CA TYR A 156 8.99 -11.33 -22.98
C TYR A 156 8.48 -10.28 -21.99
N LEU A 157 9.21 -10.01 -20.90
CA LEU A 157 8.83 -9.11 -19.81
C LEU A 157 8.82 -7.64 -20.28
N ASN A 158 7.73 -7.20 -20.95
CA ASN A 158 7.60 -5.83 -21.47
C ASN A 158 6.58 -4.96 -20.72
N ILE A 159 5.55 -5.57 -20.13
CA ILE A 159 4.43 -4.87 -19.46
C ILE A 159 4.12 -5.43 -18.06
N ALA A 160 5.09 -6.13 -17.49
CA ALA A 160 4.96 -6.87 -16.25
C ALA A 160 6.20 -6.66 -15.38
N GLU A 161 6.02 -6.74 -14.06
CA GLU A 161 7.12 -6.62 -13.10
C GLU A 161 6.97 -7.66 -11.99
N PHE A 162 8.10 -8.15 -11.46
CA PHE A 162 8.09 -9.04 -10.30
C PHE A 162 8.08 -8.21 -9.01
N THR A 163 7.23 -8.62 -8.08
CA THR A 163 7.10 -8.01 -6.75
C THR A 163 7.14 -9.09 -5.68
N SER A 164 7.22 -8.69 -4.42
CA SER A 164 7.07 -9.60 -3.28
C SER A 164 5.69 -10.31 -3.24
N TYR A 165 4.72 -9.85 -4.04
CA TYR A 165 3.37 -10.40 -4.16
C TYR A 165 3.16 -11.29 -5.39
N GLY A 166 4.17 -11.42 -6.26
CA GLY A 166 4.10 -12.13 -7.53
C GLY A 166 4.28 -11.22 -8.75
N LEU A 167 3.86 -11.70 -9.91
CA LEU A 167 3.94 -10.97 -11.17
C LEU A 167 2.73 -10.03 -11.32
N ILE A 168 3.00 -8.72 -11.37
CA ILE A 168 1.98 -7.71 -11.69
C ILE A 168 2.05 -7.35 -13.18
N THR A 169 0.90 -7.28 -13.84
CA THR A 169 0.78 -6.92 -15.27
C THR A 169 -0.23 -5.79 -15.45
N TYR A 170 0.01 -4.90 -16.41
CA TYR A 170 -0.99 -3.91 -16.85
C TYR A 170 -2.01 -4.54 -17.83
N ASN A 171 -3.30 -4.24 -17.64
CA ASN A 171 -4.42 -4.69 -18.49
C ASN A 171 -4.50 -4.00 -19.86
#